data_AF-A0A088E474-F1
#
_entry.id   AF-A0A088E474-F1
#
_cell.length_a   1.000
_cell.length_b   1.000
_cell.length_c   1.000
_cell.angle_alpha   90.00
_cell.angle_beta   90.00
_cell.angle_gamma   90.00
#
_symmetry.space_group_name_H-M   'P 1'
#
loop_
_entity.id
_entity.type
_entity.pdbx_description
1 polymer ?
#
loop_
_entity_poly.entity_id
_entity_poly.type
_entity_poly.pdbx_seq_one_letter_code
_entity_poly.pdbx_strand_id
1 'polypeptide(L)'
;MSQWTDDDERRMLLLIVYLFGKHKEMTKAISLSRRVMEDLDEVLERVTKTLEQIEKLAGINGYYMDEIGRAIEDLRELPGNVTREFRDDVRNLLLDMANIKLKANGLWDKFKRLREMSRTLSAETEKLRDKSMQVVKEAGLLNQEYQEVIRVVEMMEKDPSSIDPELEIRRLEDLKSRLTPVVQDLMDTVEGLVKVMVRYNELGDRLNELLLEVSTLHSLLEGVVRRFNLGKPISASGEPEVIVNGDVILVVMELSDAREDEVNARVERDELVIEVRGKEIRVNLPGVAEMVSKRVVNDTLTINLRKVR
;
A
#
# COMPACT_ATOMS: atom_id res chain seq x y z
N MET A 1 -13.32 65.33 27.10
CA MET A 1 -13.70 64.48 25.95
C MET A 1 -12.69 64.78 24.87
N SER A 2 -11.82 63.82 24.54
CA SER A 2 -10.92 63.97 23.39
C SER A 2 -11.79 64.06 22.14
N GLN A 3 -11.74 65.17 21.42
CA GLN A 3 -12.45 65.28 20.14
C GLN A 3 -11.69 64.42 19.13
N TRP A 4 -12.40 63.51 18.47
CA TRP A 4 -11.88 62.80 17.31
C TRP A 4 -11.27 63.80 16.34
N THR A 5 -10.00 63.60 15.99
CA THR A 5 -9.40 64.32 14.87
C THR A 5 -9.62 63.51 13.59
N ASP A 6 -9.68 64.20 12.44
CA ASP A 6 -9.71 63.55 11.12
C ASP A 6 -8.53 62.57 10.93
N ASP A 7 -7.40 62.80 11.62
CA ASP A 7 -6.23 61.92 11.60
C ASP A 7 -6.44 60.64 12.41
N ASP A 8 -7.09 60.72 13.57
CA ASP A 8 -7.45 59.56 14.40
C ASP A 8 -8.41 58.63 13.66
N GLU A 9 -9.46 59.20 13.06
CA GLU A 9 -10.43 58.45 12.26
C GLU A 9 -9.74 57.73 11.10
N ARG A 10 -8.89 58.45 10.35
CA ARG A 10 -8.15 57.88 9.24
C ARG A 10 -7.21 56.76 9.68
N ARG A 11 -6.46 56.94 10.78
CA ARG A 11 -5.54 55.93 11.31
C ARG A 11 -6.28 54.68 11.77
N MET A 12 -7.41 54.86 12.46
CA MET A 12 -8.25 53.77 12.93
C MET A 12 -8.83 52.96 11.75
N LEU A 13 -9.37 53.64 10.73
CA LEU A 13 -9.88 52.99 9.51
C LEU A 13 -8.79 52.20 8.77
N LEU A 14 -7.58 52.75 8.65
CA LEU A 14 -6.45 52.05 8.03
C LEU A 14 -6.05 50.79 8.81
N LEU A 15 -6.01 50.86 10.14
CA LEU A 15 -5.72 49.71 11.00
C LEU A 15 -6.81 48.64 10.88
N ILE A 16 -8.08 49.04 10.91
CA ILE A 16 -9.23 48.15 10.75
C ILE A 16 -9.14 47.43 9.41
N VAL A 17 -8.95 48.15 8.29
CA VAL A 17 -8.82 47.55 6.95
C VAL A 17 -7.64 46.57 6.89
N TYR A 18 -6.50 46.92 7.48
CA TYR A 18 -5.34 46.02 7.57
C TYR A 18 -5.68 44.73 8.34
N LEU A 19 -6.32 44.85 9.50
CA LEU A 19 -6.71 43.73 10.34
C LEU A 19 -7.73 42.83 9.64
N PHE A 20 -8.72 43.40 8.92
CA PHE A 20 -9.62 42.64 8.04
C PHE A 20 -8.86 41.84 6.98
N GLY A 21 -7.88 42.47 6.32
CA GLY A 21 -7.02 41.79 5.35
C GLY A 21 -6.27 40.61 5.96
N LYS A 22 -5.60 40.82 7.09
CA LYS A 22 -4.84 39.78 7.79
C LYS A 22 -5.70 38.66 8.36
N HIS A 23 -6.87 38.99 8.90
CA HIS A 23 -7.83 37.99 9.36
C HIS A 23 -8.32 37.08 8.21
N LYS A 24 -8.57 37.67 7.04
CA LYS A 24 -8.94 36.93 5.83
C LYS A 24 -7.80 36.00 5.37
N GLU A 25 -6.55 36.49 5.39
CA GLU A 25 -5.37 35.67 5.11
C GLU A 25 -5.25 34.50 6.10
N MET A 26 -5.39 34.78 7.40
CA MET A 26 -5.36 33.78 8.46
C MET A 26 -6.38 32.68 8.22
N THR A 27 -7.64 33.04 7.99
CA THR A 27 -8.74 32.08 7.81
C THR A 27 -8.54 31.22 6.57
N LYS A 28 -8.06 31.82 5.47
CA LYS A 28 -7.67 31.08 4.26
C LYS A 28 -6.54 30.10 4.56
N ALA A 29 -5.49 30.54 5.24
CA ALA A 29 -4.34 29.69 5.57
C ALA A 29 -4.73 28.54 6.52
N ILE A 30 -5.64 28.75 7.48
CA ILE A 30 -6.19 27.68 8.33
C ILE A 30 -6.92 26.65 7.46
N SER A 31 -7.81 27.12 6.58
CA SER A 31 -8.59 26.22 5.70
C SER A 31 -7.70 25.42 4.74
N LEU A 32 -6.64 26.04 4.22
CA LEU A 32 -5.67 25.40 3.36
C LEU A 32 -4.81 24.40 4.13
N SER A 33 -4.32 24.77 5.32
CA SER A 33 -3.59 23.86 6.22
C SER A 33 -4.38 22.59 6.49
N ARG A 34 -5.66 22.73 6.84
CA ARG A 34 -6.55 21.58 7.08
C ARG A 34 -6.66 20.67 5.86
N ARG A 35 -6.90 21.24 4.67
CA ARG A 35 -7.01 20.46 3.43
C ARG A 35 -5.70 19.73 3.11
N VAL A 36 -4.56 20.42 3.21
CA VAL A 36 -3.24 19.81 2.95
C VAL A 36 -2.95 18.69 3.95
N MET A 37 -3.34 18.82 5.22
CA MET A 37 -3.20 17.74 6.20
C MET A 37 -4.10 16.53 5.87
N GLU A 38 -5.35 16.76 5.43
CA GLU A 38 -6.25 15.70 4.98
C GLU A 38 -5.66 14.96 3.75
N ASP A 39 -5.20 15.71 2.75
CA ASP A 39 -4.53 15.15 1.56
C ASP A 39 -3.25 14.38 1.94
N LEU A 40 -2.48 14.88 2.92
CA LEU A 40 -1.25 14.24 3.38
C LEU A 40 -1.52 12.91 4.10
N ASP A 41 -2.56 12.85 4.92
CA ASP A 41 -2.99 11.61 5.59
C ASP A 41 -3.39 10.54 4.54
N GLU A 42 -4.07 10.92 3.45
CA GLU A 42 -4.38 10.00 2.35
C GLU A 42 -3.13 9.48 1.64
N VAL A 43 -2.17 10.37 1.33
CA VAL A 43 -0.93 9.98 0.64
C VAL A 43 -0.10 9.06 1.54
N LEU A 44 -0.02 9.36 2.84
CA LEU A 44 0.65 8.53 3.84
C LEU A 44 0.06 7.12 3.91
N GLU A 45 -1.26 7.01 3.90
CA GLU A 45 -1.94 5.72 3.90
C GLU A 45 -1.60 4.91 2.65
N ARG A 46 -1.62 5.55 1.47
CA ARG A 46 -1.22 4.91 0.20
C ARG A 46 0.23 4.40 0.26
N VAL A 47 1.17 5.25 0.66
CA VAL A 47 2.60 4.91 0.76
C VAL A 47 2.82 3.75 1.73
N THR A 48 2.13 3.76 2.88
CA THR A 48 2.22 2.69 3.89
C THR A 48 1.72 1.36 3.32
N LYS A 49 0.55 1.36 2.67
CA LYS A 49 0.00 0.16 2.01
C LYS A 49 0.93 -0.39 0.93
N THR A 50 1.51 0.46 0.09
CA THR A 50 2.45 0.01 -0.94
C THR A 50 3.73 -0.58 -0.33
N LEU A 51 4.27 0.01 0.74
CA LEU A 51 5.41 -0.55 1.47
C LEU A 51 5.11 -1.94 2.04
N GLU A 52 3.93 -2.13 2.66
CA GLU A 52 3.49 -3.42 3.19
C GLU A 52 3.34 -4.48 2.10
N GLN A 53 2.80 -4.11 0.94
CA GLN A 53 2.68 -5.02 -0.21
C GLN A 53 4.06 -5.45 -0.73
N ILE A 54 5.00 -4.52 -0.85
CA ILE A 54 6.38 -4.82 -1.26
C ILE A 54 7.04 -5.73 -0.23
N GLU A 55 6.89 -5.46 1.07
CA GLU A 55 7.47 -6.28 2.14
C GLU A 55 6.92 -7.71 2.12
N LYS A 56 5.60 -7.87 1.91
CA LYS A 56 4.96 -9.17 1.77
C LYS A 56 5.50 -9.94 0.56
N LEU A 57 5.54 -9.31 -0.62
CA LEU A 57 6.05 -9.95 -1.83
C LEU A 57 7.55 -10.27 -1.72
N ALA A 58 8.35 -9.40 -1.12
CA ALA A 58 9.76 -9.66 -0.86
C ALA A 58 9.94 -10.87 0.07
N GLY A 59 9.10 -11.02 1.10
CA GLY A 59 9.08 -12.20 1.97
C GLY A 59 8.78 -13.50 1.21
N ILE A 60 7.76 -13.49 0.34
CA ILE A 60 7.42 -14.64 -0.51
C ILE A 60 8.55 -14.96 -1.49
N ASN A 61 9.15 -13.93 -2.09
CA ASN A 61 10.28 -14.11 -3.00
C ASN A 61 11.50 -14.70 -2.27
N GLY A 62 11.74 -14.30 -1.02
CA GLY A 62 12.74 -14.92 -0.15
C GLY A 62 12.50 -16.41 0.03
N TYR A 63 11.26 -16.81 0.32
CA TYR A 63 10.89 -18.22 0.43
C TYR A 63 11.20 -19.01 -0.85
N TYR A 64 10.79 -18.51 -2.02
CA TYR A 64 11.08 -19.20 -3.30
C TYR A 64 12.58 -19.27 -3.59
N MET A 65 13.32 -18.22 -3.29
CA MET A 65 14.77 -18.21 -3.45
C MET A 65 15.45 -19.30 -2.60
N ASP A 66 15.00 -19.49 -1.36
CA ASP A 66 15.54 -20.52 -0.45
C ASP A 66 15.15 -21.92 -0.92
N GLU A 67 13.92 -22.10 -1.42
CA GLU A 67 13.43 -23.37 -1.97
C GLU A 67 14.21 -23.78 -3.23
N ILE A 68 14.44 -22.85 -4.16
CA ILE A 68 15.28 -23.12 -5.34
C ILE A 68 16.74 -23.33 -4.93
N GLY A 69 17.23 -22.61 -3.93
CA GLY A 69 18.57 -22.81 -3.37
C GLY A 69 18.79 -24.24 -2.87
N ARG A 70 17.84 -24.78 -2.10
CA ARG A 70 17.87 -26.17 -1.61
C ARG A 70 17.84 -27.18 -2.75
N ALA A 71 16.96 -27.00 -3.72
CA ALA A 71 16.92 -27.88 -4.89
C ALA A 71 18.21 -27.85 -5.72
N ILE A 72 18.87 -26.70 -5.83
CA ILE A 72 20.18 -26.61 -6.46
C ILE A 72 21.23 -27.42 -5.69
N GLU A 73 21.20 -27.40 -4.36
CA GLU A 73 22.10 -28.21 -3.53
C GLU A 73 21.84 -29.72 -3.75
N ASP A 74 20.58 -30.15 -3.71
CA ASP A 74 20.19 -31.54 -3.99
C ASP A 74 20.65 -32.00 -5.39
N LEU A 75 20.49 -31.14 -6.40
CA LEU A 75 20.92 -31.41 -7.77
C LEU A 75 22.44 -31.53 -7.93
N ARG A 76 23.22 -30.86 -7.07
CA ARG A 76 24.69 -30.96 -7.06
C ARG A 76 25.19 -32.28 -6.50
N GLU A 77 24.39 -32.93 -5.65
CA GLU A 77 24.74 -34.21 -5.02
C GLU A 77 24.42 -35.43 -5.89
N LEU A 78 23.74 -35.26 -7.03
CA LEU A 78 23.41 -36.36 -7.93
C LEU A 78 24.67 -37.03 -8.53
N PRO A 79 24.74 -38.37 -8.56
CA PRO A 79 25.90 -39.10 -9.09
C PRO A 79 26.10 -38.83 -10.59
N GLY A 80 27.35 -38.88 -11.06
CA GLY A 80 27.81 -38.44 -12.40
C GLY A 80 27.24 -39.16 -13.64
N ASN A 81 26.22 -40.00 -13.45
CA ASN A 81 25.57 -40.86 -14.43
C ASN A 81 24.47 -40.11 -15.22
N VAL A 82 24.24 -38.83 -14.93
CA VAL A 82 23.11 -38.08 -15.51
C VAL A 82 23.36 -37.69 -16.96
N THR A 83 22.28 -37.69 -17.75
CA THR A 83 22.27 -37.35 -19.18
C THR A 83 22.83 -35.94 -19.42
N ARG A 84 23.36 -35.72 -20.62
CA ARG A 84 23.92 -34.41 -21.00
C ARG A 84 22.87 -33.31 -20.97
N GLU A 85 21.65 -33.61 -21.45
CA GLU A 85 20.50 -32.68 -21.45
C GLU A 85 20.16 -32.20 -20.04
N PHE A 86 20.04 -33.11 -19.08
CA PHE A 86 19.80 -32.74 -17.68
C PHE A 86 20.92 -31.86 -17.11
N ARG A 87 22.18 -32.14 -17.45
CA ARG A 87 23.32 -31.32 -17.04
C ARG A 87 23.26 -29.90 -17.60
N ASP A 88 22.81 -29.74 -18.83
CA ASP A 88 22.64 -28.42 -19.46
C ASP A 88 21.46 -27.66 -18.83
N ASP A 89 20.35 -28.34 -18.49
CA ASP A 89 19.22 -27.75 -17.78
C ASP A 89 19.58 -27.26 -16.37
N VAL A 90 20.31 -28.07 -15.60
CA VAL A 90 20.82 -27.67 -14.27
C VAL A 90 21.76 -26.48 -14.37
N ARG A 91 22.60 -26.43 -15.42
CA ARG A 91 23.50 -25.29 -15.65
C ARG A 91 22.74 -24.01 -15.99
N ASN A 92 21.71 -24.11 -16.82
CA ASN A 92 20.84 -22.99 -17.16
C ASN A 92 20.08 -22.48 -15.92
N LEU A 93 19.56 -23.39 -15.09
CA LEU A 93 18.94 -23.04 -13.81
C LEU A 93 19.89 -22.29 -12.88
N LEU A 94 21.14 -22.75 -12.76
CA LEU A 94 22.15 -22.07 -11.94
C LEU A 94 22.43 -20.64 -12.42
N LEU A 95 22.50 -20.43 -13.74
CA LEU A 95 22.71 -19.11 -14.34
C LEU A 95 21.49 -18.20 -14.12
N ASP A 96 20.28 -18.72 -14.35
CA ASP A 96 19.03 -18.01 -14.09
C ASP A 96 18.97 -17.58 -12.61
N MET A 97 19.32 -18.48 -11.68
CA MET A 97 19.30 -18.18 -10.25
C MET A 97 20.35 -17.18 -9.81
N ALA A 98 21.55 -17.19 -10.40
CA ALA A 98 22.55 -16.15 -10.15
C ALA A 98 22.02 -14.76 -10.57
N ASN A 99 21.38 -14.68 -11.74
CA ASN A 99 20.80 -13.45 -12.25
C ASN A 99 19.61 -12.96 -11.40
N ILE A 100 18.72 -13.88 -11.01
CA ILE A 100 17.58 -13.62 -10.13
C ILE A 100 18.06 -13.11 -8.77
N LYS A 101 19.10 -13.73 -8.18
CA LYS A 101 19.68 -13.30 -6.90
C LYS A 101 20.25 -11.88 -6.96
N LEU A 102 20.97 -11.55 -8.02
CA LEU A 102 21.50 -10.19 -8.23
C LEU A 102 20.37 -9.17 -8.36
N LYS A 103 19.31 -9.48 -9.13
CA LYS A 103 18.13 -8.64 -9.24
C LYS A 103 17.44 -8.46 -7.88
N ALA A 104 17.19 -9.55 -7.16
CA ALA A 104 16.55 -9.52 -5.84
C ALA A 104 17.30 -8.63 -4.84
N ASN A 105 18.64 -8.74 -4.77
CA ASN A 105 19.46 -7.90 -3.92
C ASN A 105 19.35 -6.41 -4.29
N GLY A 106 19.40 -6.10 -5.59
CA GLY A 106 19.24 -4.72 -6.07
C GLY A 106 17.87 -4.13 -5.71
N LEU A 107 16.80 -4.92 -5.82
CA LEU A 107 15.45 -4.52 -5.40
C LEU A 107 15.37 -4.32 -3.89
N TRP A 108 16.01 -5.17 -3.10
CA TRP A 108 16.03 -5.05 -1.64
C TRP A 108 16.76 -3.79 -1.18
N ASP A 109 17.86 -3.43 -1.84
CA ASP A 109 18.59 -2.20 -1.55
C ASP A 109 17.78 -0.96 -1.95
N LYS A 110 17.06 -1.00 -3.09
CA LYS A 110 16.09 0.05 -3.45
C LYS A 110 15.00 0.18 -2.38
N PHE A 111 14.41 -0.94 -1.96
CA PHE A 111 13.38 -0.98 -0.92
C PHE A 111 13.84 -0.34 0.39
N LYS A 112 15.02 -0.70 0.89
CA LYS A 112 15.60 -0.12 2.12
C LYS A 112 15.74 1.39 2.03
N ARG A 113 16.25 1.91 0.89
CA ARG A 113 16.39 3.36 0.67
C ARG A 113 15.03 4.06 0.67
N LEU A 114 14.03 3.51 -0.02
CA LEU A 114 12.68 4.10 -0.06
C LEU A 114 11.99 4.04 1.31
N ARG A 115 12.18 2.95 2.06
CA ARG A 115 11.67 2.82 3.44
C ARG A 115 12.30 3.86 4.38
N GLU A 116 13.59 4.11 4.24
CA GLU A 116 14.28 5.14 5.05
C GLU A 116 13.86 6.57 4.66
N MET A 117 13.67 6.83 3.37
CA MET A 117 13.07 8.08 2.90
C MET A 117 11.67 8.28 3.50
N SER A 118 10.83 7.23 3.53
CA SER A 118 9.51 7.28 4.16
C SER A 118 9.58 7.66 5.63
N ARG A 119 10.52 7.07 6.40
CA ARG A 119 10.70 7.40 7.82
C ARG A 119 11.14 8.84 8.04
N THR A 120 12.06 9.32 7.20
CA THR A 120 12.54 10.71 7.26
C THR A 120 11.39 11.68 7.01
N LEU A 121 10.61 11.43 5.94
CA LEU A 121 9.43 12.24 5.64
C LEU A 121 8.40 12.17 6.76
N SER A 122 8.19 11.02 7.40
CA SER A 122 7.21 10.89 8.49
C SER A 122 7.62 11.73 9.70
N ALA A 123 8.91 11.77 10.02
CA ALA A 123 9.42 12.62 11.09
C ALA A 123 9.33 14.12 10.75
N GLU A 124 9.51 14.50 9.48
CA GLU A 124 9.31 15.88 9.02
C GLU A 124 7.82 16.28 9.09
N THR A 125 6.91 15.40 8.66
CA THR A 125 5.46 15.60 8.75
C THR A 125 5.02 15.84 10.18
N GLU A 126 5.47 15.00 11.13
CA GLU A 126 5.05 15.11 12.52
C GLU A 126 5.43 16.47 13.12
N LYS A 127 6.66 16.93 12.86
CA LYS A 127 7.11 18.26 13.30
C LYS A 127 6.27 19.38 12.72
N LEU A 128 5.89 19.29 11.44
CA LEU A 128 5.03 20.28 10.80
C LEU A 128 3.58 20.21 11.29
N ARG A 129 3.08 19.01 11.61
CA ARG A 129 1.75 18.79 12.21
C ARG A 129 1.68 19.45 13.58
N ASP A 130 2.68 19.22 14.42
CA ASP A 130 2.80 19.86 15.74
C ASP A 130 2.84 21.38 15.63
N LYS A 131 3.70 21.91 14.75
CA LYS A 131 3.78 23.35 14.50
C LYS A 131 2.44 23.91 13.99
N SER A 132 1.78 23.20 13.06
CA SER A 132 0.48 23.59 12.52
C SER A 132 -0.59 23.66 13.62
N MET A 133 -0.66 22.65 14.49
CA MET A 133 -1.61 22.67 15.62
C MET A 133 -1.37 23.84 16.57
N GLN A 134 -0.10 24.13 16.89
CA GLN A 134 0.25 25.27 17.74
C GLN A 134 -0.19 26.59 17.10
N VAL A 135 0.17 26.83 15.84
CA VAL A 135 -0.13 28.08 15.14
C VAL A 135 -1.63 28.24 14.92
N VAL A 136 -2.36 27.16 14.61
CA VAL A 136 -3.83 27.18 14.50
C VAL A 136 -4.49 27.50 15.83
N LYS A 137 -3.96 27.00 16.95
CA LYS A 137 -4.46 27.33 18.29
C LYS A 137 -4.25 28.82 18.61
N GLU A 138 -3.06 29.36 18.32
CA GLU A 138 -2.75 30.78 18.48
C GLU A 138 -3.65 31.65 17.58
N ALA A 139 -3.85 31.25 16.32
CA ALA A 139 -4.77 31.90 15.40
C ALA A 139 -6.23 31.86 15.90
N GLY A 140 -6.64 30.78 16.58
CA GLY A 140 -7.95 30.66 17.21
C GLY A 140 -8.19 31.66 18.33
N LEU A 141 -7.17 31.92 19.16
CA LEU A 141 -7.23 32.96 20.21
C LEU A 141 -7.32 34.35 19.58
N LEU A 142 -6.47 34.63 18.59
CA LEU A 142 -6.50 35.91 17.86
C LEU A 142 -7.81 36.14 17.10
N ASN A 143 -8.45 35.08 16.61
CA ASN A 143 -9.76 35.16 15.98
C ASN A 143 -10.87 35.59 16.97
N GLN A 144 -10.77 35.21 18.24
CA GLN A 144 -11.69 35.68 19.28
C GLN A 144 -11.45 37.17 19.57
N GLU A 145 -10.18 37.58 19.69
CA GLU A 145 -9.82 38.98 19.89
C GLU A 145 -10.18 39.85 18.67
N TYR A 146 -10.15 39.28 17.47
CA TYR A 146 -10.61 39.94 16.25
C TYR A 146 -12.12 40.27 16.28
N GLN A 147 -12.94 39.51 17.01
CA GLN A 147 -14.35 39.86 17.18
C GLN A 147 -14.52 41.22 17.89
N GLU A 148 -13.54 41.63 18.70
CA GLU A 148 -13.53 42.97 19.29
C GLU A 148 -13.35 44.06 18.23
N VAL A 149 -12.57 43.81 17.16
CA VAL A 149 -12.44 44.75 16.03
C VAL A 149 -13.80 44.96 15.36
N ILE A 150 -14.58 43.90 15.18
CA ILE A 150 -15.93 43.99 14.62
C ILE A 150 -16.83 44.83 15.54
N ARG A 151 -16.76 44.62 16.86
CA ARG A 151 -17.52 45.44 17.81
C ARG A 151 -17.11 46.92 17.78
N VAL A 152 -15.82 47.22 17.66
CA VAL A 152 -15.34 48.60 17.53
C VAL A 152 -15.91 49.24 16.27
N VAL A 153 -15.91 48.53 15.13
CA VAL A 153 -16.54 49.01 13.88
C VAL A 153 -18.03 49.28 14.08
N GLU A 154 -18.78 48.38 14.72
CA GLU A 154 -20.21 48.59 15.00
C GLU A 154 -20.46 49.76 15.94
N MET A 155 -19.59 49.98 16.93
CA MET A 155 -19.66 51.13 17.84
C MET A 155 -19.38 52.43 17.09
N MET A 156 -18.40 52.47 16.19
CA MET A 156 -18.11 53.63 15.35
C MET A 156 -19.30 54.00 14.47
N GLU A 157 -20.04 52.99 13.97
CA GLU A 157 -21.22 53.21 13.12
C GLU A 157 -22.42 53.76 13.90
N LYS A 158 -22.62 53.30 15.15
CA LYS A 158 -23.81 53.63 15.96
C LYS A 158 -23.63 54.88 16.84
N ASP A 159 -22.49 54.99 17.50
CA ASP A 159 -22.16 56.10 18.39
C ASP A 159 -20.63 56.30 18.49
N PRO A 160 -20.01 56.97 17.51
CA PRO A 160 -18.57 57.19 17.51
C PRO A 160 -18.08 58.02 18.70
N SER A 161 -18.96 58.80 19.34
CA SER A 161 -18.62 59.60 20.53
C SER A 161 -18.40 58.77 21.78
N SER A 162 -18.83 57.49 21.77
CA SER A 162 -18.64 56.54 22.87
C SER A 162 -17.24 55.90 22.91
N ILE A 163 -16.42 56.12 21.88
CA ILE A 163 -15.10 55.52 21.71
C ILE A 163 -14.01 56.49 22.11
N ASP A 164 -13.07 56.03 22.94
CA ASP A 164 -11.78 56.69 23.16
C ASP A 164 -10.82 56.32 22.03
N PRO A 165 -10.53 57.24 21.08
CA PRO A 165 -9.78 56.91 19.87
C PRO A 165 -8.33 56.53 20.16
N GLU A 166 -7.67 57.17 21.14
CA GLU A 166 -6.28 56.85 21.49
C GLU A 166 -6.17 55.45 22.09
N LEU A 167 -7.12 55.08 22.94
CA LEU A 167 -7.16 53.75 23.55
C LEU A 167 -7.39 52.66 22.50
N GLU A 168 -8.35 52.86 21.58
CA GLU A 168 -8.63 51.84 20.57
C GLU A 168 -7.55 51.74 19.50
N ILE A 169 -6.95 52.85 19.07
CA ILE A 169 -5.80 52.80 18.16
C ILE A 169 -4.67 51.94 18.76
N ARG A 170 -4.36 52.11 20.05
CA ARG A 170 -3.34 51.29 20.74
C ARG A 170 -3.71 49.80 20.79
N ARG A 171 -4.97 49.47 21.06
CA ARG A 171 -5.46 48.08 21.06
C ARG A 171 -5.36 47.44 19.67
N LEU A 172 -5.77 48.16 18.63
CA LEU A 172 -5.69 47.70 17.24
C LEU A 172 -4.23 47.52 16.80
N GLU A 173 -3.31 48.40 17.22
CA GLU A 173 -1.87 48.27 16.96
C GLU A 173 -1.26 47.05 17.67
N ASP A 174 -1.62 46.80 18.92
CA ASP A 174 -1.21 45.60 19.65
C ASP A 174 -1.71 44.33 18.96
N LEU A 175 -3.00 44.28 18.59
CA LEU A 175 -3.57 43.16 17.84
C LEU A 175 -2.85 42.96 16.49
N LYS A 176 -2.56 44.04 15.76
CA LYS A 176 -1.79 43.99 14.51
C LYS A 176 -0.40 43.38 14.73
N SER A 177 0.29 43.77 15.80
CA SER A 177 1.65 43.31 16.11
C SER A 177 1.72 41.81 16.39
N ARG A 178 0.66 41.23 16.99
CA ARG A 178 0.55 39.80 17.28
C ARG A 178 -0.05 38.99 16.13
N LEU A 179 -1.00 39.55 15.38
CA LEU A 179 -1.64 38.87 14.26
C LEU A 179 -0.69 38.66 13.08
N THR A 180 0.13 39.68 12.77
CA THR A 180 1.05 39.63 11.62
C THR A 180 2.02 38.43 11.67
N PRO A 181 2.76 38.17 12.76
CA PRO A 181 3.65 37.02 12.82
C PRO A 181 2.90 35.68 12.78
N VAL A 182 1.74 35.55 13.44
CA VAL A 182 0.96 34.31 13.42
C VAL A 182 0.47 33.98 12.01
N VAL A 183 0.02 34.98 11.23
CA VAL A 183 -0.37 34.76 9.83
C VAL A 183 0.82 34.33 8.99
N GLN A 184 2.00 34.92 9.20
CA GLN A 184 3.22 34.53 8.49
C GLN A 184 3.64 33.09 8.85
N ASP A 185 3.70 32.75 10.13
CA ASP A 185 4.04 31.41 10.60
C ASP A 185 3.09 30.35 10.06
N LEU A 186 1.80 30.69 9.93
CA LEU A 186 0.81 29.80 9.36
C LEU A 186 1.03 29.58 7.87
N MET A 187 1.32 30.64 7.11
CA MET A 187 1.66 30.54 5.68
C MET A 187 2.92 29.71 5.46
N ASP A 188 3.97 29.95 6.23
CA ASP A 188 5.23 29.20 6.17
C ASP A 188 5.02 27.72 6.50
N THR A 189 4.17 27.43 7.49
CA THR A 189 3.82 26.06 7.88
C THR A 189 3.05 25.36 6.76
N VAL A 190 2.08 26.04 6.14
CA VAL A 190 1.34 25.52 4.98
C VAL A 190 2.27 25.23 3.81
N GLU A 191 3.20 26.13 3.50
CA GLU A 191 4.19 25.90 2.44
C GLU A 191 5.06 24.67 2.75
N GLY A 192 5.49 24.51 4.00
CA GLY A 192 6.21 23.32 4.47
C GLY A 192 5.41 22.04 4.26
N LEU A 193 4.13 22.02 4.65
CA LEU A 193 3.24 20.88 4.47
C LEU A 193 3.06 20.52 2.99
N VAL A 194 2.88 21.51 2.11
CA VAL A 194 2.76 21.30 0.66
C VAL A 194 4.04 20.68 0.09
N LYS A 195 5.22 21.16 0.50
CA LYS A 195 6.51 20.58 0.05
C LYS A 195 6.67 19.12 0.47
N VAL A 196 6.28 18.78 1.69
CA VAL A 196 6.32 17.39 2.18
C VAL A 196 5.34 16.51 1.41
N MET A 197 4.12 17.01 1.14
CA MET A 197 3.12 16.30 0.34
C MET A 197 3.64 15.97 -1.07
N VAL A 198 4.31 16.91 -1.75
CA VAL A 198 4.91 16.66 -3.07
C VAL A 198 5.95 15.53 -3.00
N ARG A 199 6.83 15.56 -1.99
CA ARG A 199 7.84 14.51 -1.78
C ARG A 199 7.23 13.14 -1.48
N TYR A 200 6.10 13.10 -0.78
CA TYR A 200 5.37 11.86 -0.56
C TYR A 200 4.75 11.29 -1.82
N ASN A 201 4.21 12.14 -2.71
CA ASN A 201 3.71 11.69 -4.01
C ASN A 201 4.84 11.08 -4.85
N GLU A 202 6.00 11.76 -4.92
CA GLU A 202 7.18 11.22 -5.62
C GLU A 202 7.67 9.90 -5.01
N LEU A 203 7.62 9.76 -3.69
CA LEU A 203 7.93 8.50 -3.00
C LEU A 203 6.92 7.41 -3.38
N GLY A 204 5.62 7.74 -3.42
CA GLY A 204 4.56 6.83 -3.84
C GLY A 204 4.78 6.29 -5.25
N ASP A 205 5.14 7.15 -6.20
CA ASP A 205 5.44 6.74 -7.58
C ASP A 205 6.62 5.77 -7.64
N ARG A 206 7.72 6.07 -6.94
CA ARG A 206 8.90 5.19 -6.86
C ARG A 206 8.59 3.86 -6.19
N LEU A 207 7.71 3.84 -5.20
CA LEU A 207 7.26 2.61 -4.55
C LEU A 207 6.39 1.77 -5.49
N ASN A 208 5.53 2.38 -6.30
CA ASN A 208 4.74 1.66 -7.30
C ASN A 208 5.62 1.05 -8.39
N GLU A 209 6.65 1.76 -8.86
CA GLU A 209 7.66 1.20 -9.77
C GLU A 209 8.37 0.00 -9.13
N LEU A 210 8.80 0.13 -7.88
CA LEU A 210 9.45 -0.97 -7.16
C LEU A 210 8.49 -2.16 -6.96
N LEU A 211 7.21 -1.92 -6.66
CA LEU A 211 6.21 -2.96 -6.52
C LEU A 211 6.05 -3.77 -7.83
N LEU A 212 6.07 -3.09 -8.99
CA LEU A 212 6.02 -3.76 -10.28
C LEU A 212 7.28 -4.60 -10.53
N GLU A 213 8.47 -4.07 -10.22
CA GLU A 213 9.74 -4.81 -10.34
C GLU A 213 9.76 -6.06 -9.43
N VAL A 214 9.30 -5.93 -8.19
CA VAL A 214 9.21 -7.04 -7.22
C VAL A 214 8.16 -8.08 -7.63
N SER A 215 7.03 -7.64 -8.19
CA SER A 215 6.00 -8.53 -8.74
C SER A 215 6.52 -9.31 -9.97
N THR A 216 7.31 -8.65 -10.82
CA THR A 216 7.96 -9.30 -11.95
C THR A 216 8.95 -10.37 -11.48
N LEU A 217 9.75 -10.05 -10.46
CA LEU A 217 10.64 -11.03 -9.83
C LEU A 217 9.86 -12.22 -9.26
N HIS A 218 8.72 -11.95 -8.62
CA HIS A 218 7.85 -12.99 -8.08
C HIS A 218 7.37 -13.96 -9.16
N SER A 219 6.86 -13.45 -10.28
CA SER A 219 6.43 -14.29 -11.42
C SER A 219 7.58 -15.11 -12.03
N LEU A 220 8.80 -14.54 -12.07
CA LEU A 220 9.99 -15.28 -12.52
C LEU A 220 10.32 -16.44 -11.57
N LEU A 221 10.31 -16.19 -10.26
CA LEU A 221 10.58 -17.20 -9.24
C LEU A 221 9.54 -18.30 -9.25
N GLU A 222 8.27 -17.94 -9.28
CA GLU A 222 7.16 -18.89 -9.38
C GLU A 222 7.29 -19.74 -10.66
N GLY A 223 7.66 -19.13 -11.78
CA GLY A 223 7.93 -19.84 -13.02
C GLY A 223 9.11 -20.83 -12.93
N VAL A 224 10.16 -20.52 -12.15
CA VAL A 224 11.25 -21.48 -11.88
C VAL A 224 10.74 -22.63 -11.01
N VAL A 225 10.05 -22.33 -9.91
CA VAL A 225 9.48 -23.33 -9.00
C VAL A 225 8.57 -24.30 -9.75
N ARG A 226 7.67 -23.78 -10.60
CA ARG A 226 6.78 -24.61 -11.44
C ARG A 226 7.54 -25.43 -12.47
N ARG A 227 8.51 -24.85 -13.19
CA ARG A 227 9.31 -25.56 -14.22
C ARG A 227 10.07 -26.75 -13.64
N PHE A 228 10.55 -26.64 -12.41
CA PHE A 228 11.35 -27.68 -11.75
C PHE A 228 10.55 -28.47 -10.70
N ASN A 229 9.24 -28.24 -10.60
CA ASN A 229 8.33 -28.86 -9.63
C ASN A 229 8.85 -28.80 -8.18
N LEU A 230 9.49 -27.68 -7.82
CA LEU A 230 10.13 -27.48 -6.51
C LEU A 230 9.06 -27.21 -5.45
N GLY A 231 9.24 -27.71 -4.23
CA GLY A 231 8.34 -27.40 -3.12
C GLY A 231 7.05 -28.22 -3.04
N LYS A 232 6.72 -29.01 -4.07
CA LYS A 232 5.80 -30.13 -3.87
C LYS A 232 6.61 -31.27 -3.25
N PRO A 233 6.21 -31.82 -2.08
CA PRO A 233 6.74 -33.11 -1.67
C PRO A 233 6.51 -34.08 -2.84
N ILE A 234 7.42 -35.04 -3.03
CA ILE A 234 7.18 -36.21 -3.85
C ILE A 234 6.07 -37.02 -3.14
N SER A 235 4.84 -36.55 -3.27
CA SER A 235 3.62 -37.16 -2.77
C SER A 235 2.57 -36.94 -3.84
N ALA A 236 1.99 -38.03 -4.32
CA ALA A 236 0.75 -38.00 -5.09
C ALA A 236 -0.31 -37.23 -4.27
N SER A 237 -0.48 -35.94 -4.51
CA SER A 237 -1.32 -35.05 -3.70
C SER A 237 -1.81 -33.81 -4.45
N GLY A 238 -2.09 -33.91 -5.75
CA GLY A 238 -3.08 -32.99 -6.32
C GLY A 238 -4.43 -33.34 -5.70
N GLU A 239 -5.06 -32.42 -4.96
CA GLU A 239 -6.45 -32.63 -4.55
C GLU A 239 -7.31 -32.82 -5.81
N PRO A 240 -8.15 -33.86 -5.89
CA PRO A 240 -8.94 -34.13 -7.08
C PRO A 240 -9.94 -33.01 -7.35
N GLU A 241 -9.89 -32.41 -8.54
CA GLU A 241 -10.86 -31.42 -8.97
C GLU A 241 -12.08 -32.13 -9.56
N VAL A 242 -13.28 -31.85 -9.02
CA VAL A 242 -14.54 -32.42 -9.49
C VAL A 242 -15.32 -31.35 -10.27
N ILE A 243 -15.44 -31.56 -11.58
CA ILE A 243 -16.17 -30.68 -12.50
C ILE A 243 -17.48 -31.36 -12.90
N VAL A 244 -18.60 -30.67 -12.73
CA VAL A 244 -19.94 -31.23 -12.98
C VAL A 244 -20.60 -30.48 -14.13
N ASN A 245 -21.01 -31.21 -15.18
CA ASN A 245 -21.75 -30.63 -16.30
C ASN A 245 -22.94 -31.54 -16.69
N GLY A 246 -24.12 -31.21 -16.16
CA GLY A 246 -25.34 -31.99 -16.37
C GLY A 246 -25.24 -33.40 -15.76
N ASP A 247 -25.39 -34.40 -16.62
CA ASP A 247 -25.27 -35.83 -16.27
C ASP A 247 -23.81 -36.33 -16.29
N VAL A 248 -22.84 -35.48 -16.62
CA VAL A 248 -21.40 -35.81 -16.68
C VAL A 248 -20.67 -35.24 -15.48
N ILE A 249 -19.82 -36.06 -14.85
CA ILE A 249 -18.90 -35.66 -13.78
C ILE A 249 -17.48 -35.99 -14.27
N LEU A 250 -16.62 -34.98 -14.27
CA LEU A 250 -15.21 -35.11 -14.63
C LEU A 250 -14.37 -34.95 -13.37
N VAL A 251 -13.54 -35.94 -13.06
CA VAL A 251 -12.56 -35.84 -11.98
C VAL A 251 -11.18 -35.74 -12.60
N VAL A 252 -10.46 -34.67 -12.28
CA VAL A 252 -9.11 -34.40 -12.76
C VAL A 252 -8.15 -34.39 -11.58
N MET A 253 -7.05 -35.13 -11.68
CA MET A 253 -6.06 -35.23 -10.60
C MET A 253 -4.66 -35.30 -11.18
N GLU A 254 -3.74 -34.49 -10.65
CA GLU A 254 -2.31 -34.61 -10.97
C GLU A 254 -1.74 -35.88 -10.31
N LEU A 255 -1.12 -36.72 -11.14
CA LEU A 255 -0.41 -37.93 -10.76
C LEU A 255 1.10 -37.68 -10.90
N SER A 256 1.80 -37.48 -9.79
CA SER A 256 3.27 -37.41 -9.81
C SER A 256 3.88 -38.77 -10.21
N ASP A 257 4.34 -38.90 -11.45
CA ASP A 257 5.08 -40.04 -12.03
C ASP A 257 4.35 -41.40 -12.04
N ALA A 258 3.02 -41.45 -11.90
CA ALA A 258 2.30 -42.73 -11.91
C ALA A 258 1.98 -43.19 -13.34
N ARG A 259 2.32 -44.45 -13.66
CA ARG A 259 1.94 -45.05 -14.93
C ARG A 259 0.47 -45.45 -14.92
N GLU A 260 -0.16 -45.54 -16.09
CA GLU A 260 -1.60 -45.84 -16.21
C GLU A 260 -2.00 -47.20 -15.59
N ASP A 261 -1.10 -48.18 -15.60
CA ASP A 261 -1.25 -49.49 -14.99
C ASP A 261 -1.09 -49.50 -13.46
N GLU A 262 -0.53 -48.44 -12.89
CA GLU A 262 -0.34 -48.26 -11.43
C GLU A 262 -1.51 -47.51 -10.77
N VAL A 263 -2.50 -47.08 -11.57
CA VAL A 263 -3.64 -46.28 -11.13
C VAL A 263 -4.90 -47.12 -11.27
N ASN A 264 -5.55 -47.44 -10.16
CA ASN A 264 -6.88 -48.05 -10.15
C ASN A 264 -7.92 -47.02 -9.72
N ALA A 265 -9.11 -47.09 -10.30
CA ALA A 265 -10.22 -46.24 -9.91
C ALA A 265 -11.48 -47.09 -9.87
N ARG A 266 -12.32 -46.90 -8.86
CA ARG A 266 -13.62 -47.57 -8.71
C ARG A 266 -14.61 -46.65 -8.02
N VAL A 267 -15.89 -46.77 -8.36
CA VAL A 267 -16.95 -46.00 -7.72
C VAL A 267 -17.59 -46.86 -6.62
N GLU A 268 -17.63 -46.33 -5.41
CA GLU A 268 -18.27 -46.92 -4.24
C GLU A 268 -19.39 -45.98 -3.78
N ARG A 269 -20.65 -46.29 -4.16
CA ARG A 269 -21.84 -45.45 -3.87
C ARG A 269 -21.72 -44.04 -4.44
N ASP A 270 -21.46 -43.06 -3.58
CA ASP A 270 -21.29 -41.63 -3.83
C ASP A 270 -19.82 -41.18 -3.70
N GLU A 271 -18.88 -42.12 -3.62
CA GLU A 271 -17.45 -41.85 -3.59
C GLU A 271 -16.74 -42.47 -4.80
N LEU A 272 -15.78 -41.74 -5.36
CA LEU A 272 -14.77 -42.28 -6.26
C LEU A 272 -13.52 -42.62 -5.46
N VAL A 273 -13.13 -43.89 -5.47
CA VAL A 273 -11.92 -44.39 -4.83
C VAL A 273 -10.84 -44.53 -5.89
N ILE A 274 -9.77 -43.74 -5.76
CA ILE A 274 -8.61 -43.75 -6.64
C ILE A 274 -7.43 -44.33 -5.87
N GLU A 275 -6.89 -45.44 -6.34
CA GLU A 275 -5.72 -46.10 -5.75
C GLU A 275 -4.50 -45.87 -6.65
N VAL A 276 -3.46 -45.25 -6.11
CA VAL A 276 -2.21 -44.97 -6.82
C VAL A 276 -1.07 -45.53 -5.99
N ARG A 277 -0.36 -46.55 -6.51
CA ARG A 277 0.78 -47.19 -5.82
C ARG A 277 0.46 -47.61 -4.37
N GLY A 278 -0.74 -48.16 -4.15
CA GLY A 278 -1.21 -48.61 -2.84
C GLY A 278 -1.67 -47.50 -1.88
N LYS A 279 -1.72 -46.24 -2.32
CA LYS A 279 -2.37 -45.15 -1.58
C LYS A 279 -3.78 -44.92 -2.12
N GLU A 280 -4.75 -44.91 -1.22
CA GLU A 280 -6.16 -44.68 -1.52
C GLU A 280 -6.51 -43.19 -1.33
N ILE A 281 -7.12 -42.58 -2.35
CA ILE A 281 -7.67 -41.24 -2.35
C ILE A 281 -9.17 -41.36 -2.59
N ARG A 282 -9.97 -40.75 -1.72
CA ARG A 282 -11.44 -40.76 -1.82
C ARG A 282 -11.95 -39.40 -2.24
N VAL A 283 -12.84 -39.38 -3.23
CA VAL A 283 -13.41 -38.17 -3.81
C VAL A 283 -14.92 -38.25 -3.70
N ASN A 284 -15.53 -37.29 -2.99
CA ASN A 284 -16.98 -37.21 -2.88
C ASN A 284 -17.59 -36.80 -4.23
N LEU A 285 -18.52 -37.60 -4.73
CA LEU A 285 -19.23 -37.34 -5.98
C LEU A 285 -20.59 -36.69 -5.69
N PRO A 286 -21.10 -35.83 -6.59
CA PRO A 286 -22.41 -35.20 -6.49
C PRO A 286 -23.53 -36.17 -6.88
N GLY A 287 -23.64 -37.29 -6.18
CA GLY A 287 -24.61 -38.37 -6.38
C GLY A 287 -24.02 -39.67 -6.93
N VAL A 288 -24.86 -40.69 -7.06
CA VAL A 288 -24.48 -42.00 -7.59
C VAL A 288 -24.08 -41.85 -9.06
N ALA A 289 -22.89 -42.34 -9.40
CA ALA A 289 -22.35 -42.27 -10.75
C ALA A 289 -21.73 -43.58 -11.18
N GLU A 290 -21.64 -43.80 -12.49
CA GLU A 290 -20.90 -44.90 -13.11
C GLU A 290 -19.69 -44.34 -13.85
N MET A 291 -18.56 -45.03 -13.77
CA MET A 291 -17.34 -44.64 -14.47
C MET A 291 -17.46 -45.01 -15.95
N VAL A 292 -17.35 -44.02 -16.83
CA VAL A 292 -17.42 -44.16 -18.29
C VAL A 292 -16.03 -44.38 -18.88
N SER A 293 -15.05 -43.63 -18.41
CA SER A 293 -13.66 -43.79 -18.85
C SER A 293 -12.66 -43.28 -17.83
N LYS A 294 -11.45 -43.83 -17.88
CA LYS A 294 -10.28 -43.44 -17.10
C LYS A 294 -9.13 -43.29 -18.11
N ARG A 295 -8.38 -42.20 -18.03
CA ARG A 295 -7.19 -42.00 -18.87
C ARG A 295 -6.12 -41.25 -18.08
N VAL A 296 -4.86 -41.65 -18.26
CA VAL A 296 -3.71 -40.93 -17.73
C VAL A 296 -2.92 -40.34 -18.90
N VAL A 297 -2.77 -39.02 -18.94
CA VAL A 297 -2.04 -38.31 -20.00
C VAL A 297 -1.20 -37.21 -19.35
N ASN A 298 0.10 -37.18 -19.63
CA ASN A 298 1.04 -36.16 -19.12
C ASN A 298 0.85 -35.93 -17.60
N ASP A 299 0.99 -37.01 -16.82
CA ASP A 299 0.89 -36.95 -15.36
C ASP A 299 -0.45 -36.43 -14.84
N THR A 300 -1.51 -36.51 -15.65
CA THR A 300 -2.87 -36.10 -15.28
C THR A 300 -3.83 -37.26 -15.45
N LEU A 301 -4.47 -37.67 -14.36
CA LEU A 301 -5.60 -38.58 -14.36
C LEU A 301 -6.86 -37.81 -14.72
N THR A 302 -7.57 -38.28 -15.73
CA THR A 302 -8.91 -37.82 -16.07
C THR A 302 -9.87 -38.99 -15.98
N ILE A 303 -10.86 -38.89 -15.09
CA ILE A 303 -11.93 -39.86 -14.92
C ILE A 303 -13.24 -39.20 -15.33
N ASN A 304 -13.91 -39.81 -16.31
CA ASN A 304 -15.22 -39.36 -16.77
C ASN A 304 -16.27 -40.31 -16.19
N LEU A 305 -17.25 -39.75 -15.46
CA LEU A 305 -18.36 -40.46 -14.86
C LEU A 305 -19.69 -39.92 -15.39
N ARG A 306 -20.71 -40.76 -15.35
CA ARG A 306 -22.08 -40.40 -15.68
C ARG A 306 -22.98 -40.63 -14.47
N LYS A 307 -23.84 -39.66 -14.16
CA LYS A 307 -24.84 -39.81 -13.08
C LYS A 307 -25.82 -40.93 -13.43
N VAL A 308 -26.07 -41.82 -12.48
CA VAL A 308 -27.11 -42.84 -12.57
C VAL A 308 -28.40 -42.20 -12.07
N ARG A 309 -29.43 -42.16 -12.91
CA ARG A 309 -30.76 -41.62 -12.55
C ARG A 309 -31.57 -42.63 -11.75
#